data_AF-A0A4R5QPH3-F1
#
_entry.id   AF-A0A4R5QPH3-F1
#
_cell.length_a   1.000
_cell.length_b   1.000
_cell.length_c   1.000
_cell.angle_alpha   90.00
_cell.angle_beta   90.00
_cell.angle_gamma   90.00
#
_symmetry.space_group_name_H-M   'P 1'
#
loop_
_entity.id
_entity.type
_entity.pdbx_description
1 polymer ?
#
loop_
_entity_poly.entity_id
_entity_poly.type
_entity_poly.pdbx_seq_one_letter_code
_entity_poly.pdbx_strand_id
1 'polypeptide(L)'
;MGLLQDLASRLAIPGLPDWTGLIALLLLLLVGLAYLLMPFSVFGLKGRLDSIEAQLDELQAEIRSLSLQLSGAPRRAVTEDWVELPSRAPRAVEEDPRITPPVPPPAAWPEGRGGRSEPRVDWPGDGRR
;
A
#
# COMPACT_ATOMS: atom_id res chain seq x y z
N MET A 1 -8.86 -43.91 -0.94
CA MET A 1 -7.40 -43.91 -0.68
C MET A 1 -6.61 -44.78 -1.67
N GLY A 2 -7.05 -46.00 -2.01
CA GLY A 2 -6.26 -46.91 -2.87
C GLY A 2 -5.90 -46.38 -4.27
N LEU A 3 -6.80 -45.62 -4.92
CA LEU A 3 -6.55 -45.05 -6.26
C LEU A 3 -5.43 -44.00 -6.29
N LEU A 4 -5.30 -43.19 -5.23
CA LEU A 4 -4.23 -42.18 -5.10
C LEU A 4 -2.87 -42.84 -4.86
N GLN A 5 -2.86 -43.94 -4.10
CA GLN A 5 -1.65 -44.74 -3.88
C GLN A 5 -1.19 -45.43 -5.16
N ASP A 6 -2.12 -45.94 -5.98
CA ASP A 6 -1.81 -46.56 -7.28
C ASP A 6 -1.28 -45.54 -8.31
N LEU A 7 -1.77 -44.30 -8.27
CA LEU A 7 -1.23 -43.21 -9.08
C LEU A 7 0.16 -42.78 -8.60
N ALA A 8 0.35 -42.69 -7.27
CA ALA A 8 1.64 -42.31 -6.69
C ALA A 8 2.72 -43.36 -6.96
N SER A 9 2.40 -44.67 -6.90
CA SER A 9 3.34 -45.75 -7.18
C SER A 9 3.74 -45.82 -8.65
N ARG A 10 2.83 -45.51 -9.59
CA ARG A 10 3.16 -45.38 -11.03
C ARG A 10 4.06 -44.18 -11.33
N LEU A 11 3.96 -43.13 -10.51
CA LEU A 11 4.78 -41.92 -10.62
C LEU A 11 6.10 -42.04 -9.85
N ALA A 12 6.21 -43.04 -8.96
CA ALA A 12 7.43 -43.33 -8.22
C ALA A 12 8.47 -43.92 -9.18
N ILE A 13 9.63 -43.27 -9.23
CA ILE A 13 10.79 -43.73 -10.00
C ILE A 13 11.38 -44.95 -9.27
N PRO A 14 11.64 -46.07 -9.96
CA PRO A 14 12.20 -47.25 -9.32
C PRO A 14 13.56 -46.92 -8.68
N GLY A 15 13.62 -46.97 -7.34
CA GLY A 15 14.79 -46.62 -6.54
C GLY A 15 14.63 -45.38 -5.64
N LEU A 16 13.53 -44.64 -5.73
CA LEU A 16 13.21 -43.50 -4.86
C LEU A 16 12.06 -43.84 -3.88
N PRO A 17 12.02 -43.22 -2.69
CA PRO A 17 11.03 -43.58 -1.69
C PRO A 17 9.60 -43.18 -2.09
N ASP A 18 8.60 -43.90 -1.60
CA ASP A 18 7.19 -43.77 -2.01
C ASP A 18 6.59 -42.36 -1.80
N TRP A 19 7.11 -41.57 -0.85
CA TRP A 19 6.68 -40.19 -0.62
C TRP A 19 7.01 -39.26 -1.80
N THR A 20 7.96 -39.62 -2.65
CA THR A 20 8.34 -38.84 -3.84
C THR A 20 7.24 -38.82 -4.89
N GLY A 21 6.51 -39.92 -5.09
CA GLY A 21 5.35 -39.99 -5.97
C GLY A 21 4.21 -39.08 -5.48
N LEU A 22 4.00 -39.01 -4.16
CA LEU A 22 3.04 -38.07 -3.56
C LEU A 22 3.43 -36.60 -3.78
N ILE A 23 4.71 -36.25 -3.61
CA ILE A 23 5.19 -34.88 -3.89
C ILE A 23 5.05 -34.55 -5.37
N ALA A 24 5.43 -35.46 -6.27
CA ALA A 24 5.28 -35.25 -7.71
C ALA A 24 3.82 -35.05 -8.11
N LEU A 25 2.89 -35.81 -7.52
CA LEU A 25 1.45 -35.65 -7.73
C LEU A 25 0.94 -34.31 -7.19
N LEU A 26 1.39 -33.89 -6.00
CA LEU A 26 1.07 -32.58 -5.44
C LEU A 26 1.59 -31.44 -6.35
N LEU A 27 2.82 -31.56 -6.86
CA LEU A 27 3.43 -30.55 -7.70
C LEU A 27 2.70 -30.47 -9.05
N LEU A 28 2.34 -31.61 -9.64
CA LEU A 28 1.56 -31.68 -10.87
C LEU A 28 0.15 -31.10 -10.66
N LEU A 29 -0.48 -31.35 -9.52
CA LEU A 29 -1.75 -30.73 -9.13
C LEU A 29 -1.63 -29.21 -9.02
N LEU A 30 -0.57 -28.71 -8.36
CA LEU A 30 -0.30 -27.28 -8.22
C LEU A 30 -0.06 -26.62 -9.58
N VAL A 31 0.69 -27.27 -10.47
CA VAL A 31 0.93 -26.78 -11.85
C VAL A 31 -0.38 -26.76 -12.64
N GLY A 32 -1.18 -27.81 -12.56
CA GLY A 32 -2.49 -27.86 -13.21
C GLY A 32 -3.43 -26.76 -12.69
N LEU A 33 -3.42 -26.52 -11.38
CA LEU A 33 -4.20 -25.46 -10.74
C LEU A 33 -3.70 -24.08 -11.18
N ALA A 34 -2.38 -23.85 -11.20
CA ALA A 34 -1.77 -22.62 -11.70
C ALA A 34 -2.11 -22.37 -13.17
N TYR A 35 -2.15 -23.40 -14.01
CA TYR A 35 -2.56 -23.30 -15.41
C TYR A 35 -4.04 -22.92 -15.54
N LEU A 36 -4.91 -23.46 -14.68
CA LEU A 36 -6.31 -23.08 -14.59
C LEU A 36 -6.52 -21.64 -14.09
N LEU A 37 -5.69 -21.19 -13.16
CA LEU A 37 -5.71 -19.83 -12.61
C LEU A 37 -5.01 -18.83 -13.54
N MET A 38 -4.11 -19.26 -14.42
CA MET A 38 -3.39 -18.43 -15.39
C MET A 38 -4.32 -17.51 -16.19
N PRO A 39 -5.43 -17.96 -16.81
CA PRO A 39 -6.33 -17.05 -17.51
C PRO A 39 -6.91 -15.98 -16.58
N PHE A 40 -7.27 -16.34 -15.36
CA PHE A 40 -7.78 -15.36 -14.39
C PHE A 40 -6.70 -14.38 -13.92
N SER A 41 -5.45 -14.83 -13.81
CA SER A 41 -4.31 -13.96 -13.53
C SER A 41 -4.04 -12.99 -14.69
N VAL A 42 -4.09 -13.48 -15.93
CA VAL A 42 -3.82 -12.66 -17.14
C VAL A 42 -4.93 -11.64 -17.38
N PHE A 43 -6.19 -12.02 -17.19
CA PHE A 43 -7.33 -11.11 -17.41
C PHE A 43 -7.62 -10.22 -16.18
N GLY A 44 -7.39 -10.71 -14.97
CA GLY A 44 -7.69 -9.99 -13.73
C GLY A 44 -6.72 -8.86 -13.42
N LEU A 45 -5.41 -9.04 -13.66
CA LEU A 45 -4.42 -7.99 -13.47
C LEU A 45 -4.52 -6.90 -14.54
N LYS A 46 -4.81 -7.27 -15.80
CA LYS A 46 -4.91 -6.32 -16.91
C LYS A 46 -6.05 -5.31 -16.72
N GLY A 47 -7.26 -5.77 -16.39
CA GLY A 47 -8.38 -4.85 -16.14
C GLY A 47 -8.17 -3.94 -14.92
N ARG A 48 -7.43 -4.41 -13.90
CA ARG A 48 -7.08 -3.58 -12.74
C ARG A 48 -6.02 -2.55 -13.08
N LEU A 49 -5.02 -2.91 -13.87
CA LEU A 49 -4.03 -1.98 -14.40
C LEU A 49 -4.68 -0.91 -15.30
N ASP A 50 -5.54 -1.30 -16.23
CA ASP A 50 -6.27 -0.35 -17.10
C ASP A 50 -7.09 0.64 -16.26
N SER A 51 -7.74 0.16 -15.19
CA SER A 51 -8.50 1.03 -14.27
C SER A 51 -7.61 1.97 -13.45
N ILE A 52 -6.40 1.54 -13.11
CA ILE A 52 -5.42 2.35 -12.36
C ILE A 52 -4.78 3.38 -13.28
N GLU A 53 -4.50 3.04 -14.54
CA GLU A 53 -4.00 3.96 -15.57
C GLU A 53 -4.98 5.10 -15.81
N ALA A 54 -6.27 4.78 -15.99
CA ALA A 54 -7.31 5.80 -16.11
C ALA A 54 -7.41 6.72 -14.87
N GLN A 55 -7.23 6.16 -13.66
CA GLN A 55 -7.21 6.94 -12.42
C GLN A 55 -5.97 7.84 -12.31
N LEU A 56 -4.81 7.37 -12.77
CA LEU A 56 -3.57 8.16 -12.78
C LEU A 56 -3.67 9.35 -13.74
N ASP A 57 -4.26 9.15 -14.92
CA ASP A 57 -4.47 10.21 -15.89
C ASP A 57 -5.39 11.31 -15.35
N GLU A 58 -6.49 10.93 -14.67
CA GLU A 58 -7.40 11.87 -14.03
C GLU A 58 -6.69 12.66 -12.90
N LEU A 59 -5.95 11.98 -12.02
CA LEU A 59 -5.20 12.64 -10.95
C LEU A 59 -4.12 13.58 -11.50
N GLN A 60 -3.45 13.20 -12.60
CA GLN A 60 -2.47 14.05 -13.25
C GLN A 60 -3.11 15.30 -13.86
N ALA A 61 -4.30 15.18 -14.46
CA ALA A 61 -5.07 16.31 -14.96
C ALA A 61 -5.50 17.24 -13.81
N GLU A 62 -5.94 16.68 -12.69
CA GLU A 62 -6.31 17.44 -11.49
C GLU A 62 -5.12 18.22 -10.94
N ILE A 63 -3.97 17.57 -10.72
CA ILE A 63 -2.74 18.24 -10.27
C ILE A 63 -2.32 19.34 -11.24
N ARG A 64 -2.41 19.09 -12.54
CA ARG A 64 -2.07 20.10 -13.56
C ARG A 64 -3.00 21.31 -13.44
N SER A 65 -4.30 21.09 -13.29
CA SER A 65 -5.28 22.17 -13.12
C SER A 65 -5.06 22.96 -11.83
N LEU A 66 -4.82 22.27 -10.70
CA LEU A 66 -4.50 22.89 -9.42
C LEU A 66 -3.20 23.68 -9.48
N SER A 67 -2.16 23.14 -10.14
CA SER A 67 -0.90 23.83 -10.31
C SER A 67 -1.05 25.12 -11.11
N LEU A 68 -1.88 25.12 -12.16
CA LEU A 68 -2.18 26.30 -12.97
C LEU A 68 -3.00 27.33 -12.19
N GLN A 69 -3.97 26.90 -11.39
CA GLN A 69 -4.69 27.79 -10.48
C GLN A 69 -3.76 28.40 -9.44
N LEU A 70 -2.86 27.62 -8.84
CA LEU A 70 -1.92 28.11 -7.82
C LEU A 70 -0.85 29.03 -8.39
N SER A 71 -0.38 28.78 -9.63
CA SER A 71 0.62 29.60 -10.30
C SER A 71 0.05 30.85 -10.95
N GLY A 72 -1.24 30.82 -11.34
CA GLY A 72 -1.99 31.99 -11.81
C GLY A 72 -2.64 32.82 -10.71
N ALA A 73 -2.81 32.25 -9.50
CA ALA A 73 -3.15 33.04 -8.33
C ALA A 73 -2.01 34.03 -8.08
N PRO A 74 -2.26 35.36 -8.00
CA PRO A 74 -1.25 36.24 -7.46
C PRO A 74 -0.83 35.64 -6.11
N ARG A 75 0.48 35.62 -5.82
CA ARG A 75 0.98 35.48 -4.45
C ARG A 75 0.37 36.64 -3.66
N ARG A 76 -0.91 36.56 -3.31
CA ARG A 76 -1.55 37.49 -2.42
C ARG A 76 -0.88 37.20 -1.11
N ALA A 77 -0.04 38.16 -0.74
CA ALA A 77 0.64 38.26 0.52
C ALA A 77 -0.19 37.58 1.62
N VAL A 78 0.27 36.42 2.08
CA VAL A 78 -0.25 35.71 3.27
C VAL A 78 -0.03 36.56 4.55
N THR A 79 0.41 37.81 4.41
CA THR A 79 0.65 38.78 5.47
C THR A 79 -0.40 39.88 5.59
N GLU A 80 -1.34 40.08 4.65
CA GLU A 80 -2.27 41.24 4.70
C GLU A 80 -3.74 40.91 4.98
N ASP A 81 -4.13 39.63 5.07
CA ASP A 81 -5.53 39.23 5.30
C ASP A 81 -5.71 38.48 6.63
N TRP A 82 -4.98 38.93 7.66
CA TRP A 82 -5.44 38.72 9.02
C TRP A 82 -6.71 39.54 9.20
N VAL A 83 -7.86 38.89 8.96
CA VAL A 83 -9.16 39.40 9.38
C VAL A 83 -9.02 39.81 10.83
N GLU A 84 -9.15 41.11 11.09
CA GLU A 84 -9.18 41.64 12.44
C GLU A 84 -10.46 41.12 13.09
N LEU A 85 -10.36 39.97 13.78
CA LEU A 85 -11.46 39.44 14.56
C LEU A 85 -11.82 40.51 15.60
N PRO A 86 -13.11 40.86 15.75
CA PRO A 86 -13.52 41.79 16.79
C PRO A 86 -13.01 41.25 18.12
N SER A 87 -12.13 42.01 18.77
CA SER A 87 -11.50 41.66 20.03
C SER A 87 -12.60 41.31 21.02
N ARG A 88 -12.80 40.01 21.26
CA ARG A 88 -13.81 39.51 22.18
C ARG A 88 -13.31 39.90 23.57
N ALA A 89 -13.98 40.85 24.20
CA ALA A 89 -13.74 41.25 25.58
C ALA A 89 -13.52 39.99 26.45
N PRO A 90 -12.53 40.00 27.37
CA PRO A 90 -12.19 38.81 28.13
C PRO A 90 -13.41 38.41 28.95
N ARG A 91 -14.05 37.33 28.54
CA ARG A 91 -15.07 36.67 29.36
C ARG A 91 -14.30 36.04 30.51
N ALA A 92 -14.58 36.50 31.73
CA ALA A 92 -14.05 35.90 32.94
C ALA A 92 -14.23 34.38 32.83
N VAL A 93 -13.11 33.66 32.79
CA VAL A 93 -13.08 32.21 32.73
C VAL A 93 -13.44 31.73 34.12
N GLU A 94 -14.70 31.37 34.33
CA GLU A 94 -15.09 30.57 35.47
C GLU A 94 -14.62 29.14 35.19
N GLU A 95 -13.53 28.75 35.85
CA GLU A 95 -12.94 27.42 35.78
C GLU A 95 -13.89 26.40 36.41
N ASP A 96 -14.73 25.79 35.58
CA ASP A 96 -15.30 24.48 35.93
C ASP A 96 -14.21 23.41 35.68
N PRO A 97 -13.86 22.58 36.68
CA PRO A 97 -12.82 21.57 36.53
C PRO A 97 -13.28 20.50 35.54
N ARG A 98 -12.77 20.59 34.31
CA ARG A 98 -13.00 19.58 33.28
C ARG A 98 -12.26 18.30 33.66
N ILE A 99 -12.99 17.34 34.21
CA ILE A 99 -12.53 15.96 34.38
C ILE A 99 -12.34 15.37 32.97
N THR A 100 -11.10 15.37 32.48
CA THR A 100 -10.72 14.67 31.26
C THR A 100 -10.63 13.17 31.54
N PRO A 101 -11.32 12.30 30.76
CA PRO A 101 -11.09 10.86 30.85
C PRO A 101 -9.66 10.51 30.42
N PRO A 102 -9.05 9.43 30.95
CA PRO A 102 -7.69 9.06 30.60
C PRO A 102 -7.61 8.70 29.11
N VAL A 103 -6.65 9.32 28.43
CA VAL A 103 -6.32 9.05 27.02
C VAL A 103 -5.90 7.56 26.92
N PRO A 104 -6.49 6.77 26.00
CA PRO A 104 -6.06 5.39 25.82
C PRO A 104 -4.60 5.34 25.33
N PRO A 105 -3.83 4.32 25.73
CA PRO A 105 -2.44 4.20 25.30
C PRO A 105 -2.35 4.06 23.77
N PRO A 106 -1.29 4.61 23.15
CA PRO A 106 -1.07 4.49 21.71
C PRO A 106 -0.92 3.03 21.29
N ALA A 107 -1.43 2.69 20.11
CA ALA A 107 -1.32 1.34 19.55
C ALA A 107 0.16 0.93 19.42
N ALA A 108 0.54 -0.16 20.09
CA ALA A 108 1.85 -0.77 19.96
C ALA A 108 1.96 -1.46 18.59
N TRP A 109 2.55 -0.78 17.63
CA TRP A 109 2.96 -1.39 16.36
C TRP A 109 4.13 -2.34 16.62
N PRO A 110 4.16 -3.55 16.02
CA PRO A 110 5.28 -4.47 16.21
C PRO A 110 6.56 -3.85 15.63
N GLU A 111 7.54 -3.58 16.51
CA GLU A 111 8.89 -3.20 16.11
C GLU A 111 9.57 -4.37 15.39
N GLY A 112 9.35 -4.43 14.08
CA GLY A 112 10.02 -5.34 13.18
C GLY A 112 11.47 -4.91 12.96
N ARG A 113 12.37 -5.47 13.76
CA ARG A 113 13.80 -5.61 13.48
C ARG A 113 14.01 -6.15 12.05
N GLY A 114 14.45 -5.30 11.12
CA GLY A 114 14.84 -5.79 9.79
C GLY A 114 14.90 -4.72 8.71
N GLY A 115 16.04 -4.01 8.65
CA GLY A 115 16.65 -3.43 7.45
C GLY A 115 15.70 -2.94 6.35
N ARG A 116 15.08 -1.78 6.56
CA ARG A 116 14.55 -1.00 5.44
C ARG A 116 15.73 -0.44 4.66
N SER A 117 16.10 -1.10 3.56
CA SER A 117 16.99 -0.54 2.56
C SER A 117 16.21 0.51 1.77
N GLU A 118 16.07 1.71 2.33
CA GLU A 118 15.66 2.86 1.55
C GLU A 118 16.78 3.15 0.55
N PRO A 119 16.54 3.09 -0.78
CA PRO A 119 17.52 3.56 -1.74
C PRO A 119 17.67 5.06 -1.53
N ARG A 120 18.86 5.49 -1.08
CA ARG A 120 19.21 6.91 -1.01
C ARG A 120 19.17 7.47 -2.42
N VAL A 121 18.14 8.25 -2.70
CA VAL A 121 18.07 9.05 -3.92
C VAL A 121 19.01 10.22 -3.72
N ASP A 122 20.23 10.12 -4.26
CA ASP A 122 21.17 11.23 -4.30
C ASP A 122 20.67 12.25 -5.33
N TRP A 123 20.15 13.39 -4.84
CA TRP A 123 19.79 14.52 -5.69
C TRP A 123 21.06 15.26 -6.13
N PRO A 124 21.32 15.43 -7.44
CA PRO A 124 22.49 16.15 -7.92
C PRO A 124 22.26 17.66 -7.73
N GLY A 125 22.83 18.24 -6.66
CA GLY A 125 22.76 19.68 -6.43
C GLY A 125 23.51 20.24 -5.24
N ASP A 126 23.91 19.44 -4.25
CA ASP A 126 24.55 19.97 -3.03
C ASP A 126 26.08 20.06 -3.18
N GLY A 127 26.53 20.98 -4.02
CA GLY A 127 27.94 21.14 -4.38
C GLY A 127 28.36 22.58 -4.64
N ARG A 128 27.78 23.55 -3.92
CA ARG A 128 28.28 24.93 -3.91
C ARG A 128 28.16 25.56 -2.53
N ARG A 129 29.25 25.51 -1.76
CA ARG A 129 29.76 26.60 -0.91
C ARG A 129 31.17 26.26 -0.44
#